data_AF-K8F1D2-F1
#
_entry.id   AF-K8F1D2-F1
#
_cell.length_a   1.000
_cell.length_b   1.000
_cell.length_c   1.000
_cell.angle_alpha   90.00
_cell.angle_beta   90.00
_cell.angle_gamma   90.00
#
_symmetry.space_group_name_H-M   'P 1'
#
loop_
_entity.id
_entity.type
_entity.pdbx_description
1 polymer ?
#
loop_
_entity_poly.entity_id
_entity_poly.type
_entity_poly.pdbx_seq_one_letter_code
_entity_poly.pdbx_strand_id
1 'polypeptide(L)'
;MSSISTLEFVWENKSLWPRHWTERIFCSQVAKTNKFELLKWIREEKKCEWSVGPINAAAEQGNLEMVKYCVANECPINEWACARAAQNGHLECLKYLHEEAKAPWDYWTAYFAARNGHLHILEYLVERKYDKYYNLACERAAANGHLDCLKYLRETAKAPWDDLAVREAHKYNETECVQYLLDKNCPLPFGWRYEHGELITGYSSSSSSSSSSSSSSSSSSS
;
A
#
# COMPACT_ATOMS: atom_id res chain seq x y z
N MET A 1 -10.75 -8.17 -21.41
CA MET A 1 -9.99 -9.42 -21.54
C MET A 1 -9.08 -9.33 -22.75
N SER A 2 -7.76 -9.35 -22.59
CA SER A 2 -6.84 -9.46 -23.74
C SER A 2 -6.70 -10.94 -24.15
N SER A 3 -6.71 -11.23 -25.45
CA SER A 3 -6.38 -12.53 -26.04
C SER A 3 -4.98 -12.48 -26.66
N ILE A 4 -4.39 -13.65 -26.95
CA ILE A 4 -3.11 -13.74 -27.67
C ILE A 4 -3.22 -12.99 -29.01
N SER A 5 -4.27 -13.23 -29.79
CA SER A 5 -4.45 -12.58 -31.10
C SER A 5 -4.49 -11.05 -31.02
N THR A 6 -5.12 -10.48 -29.98
CA THR A 6 -5.13 -9.04 -29.78
C THR A 6 -3.74 -8.51 -29.42
N LEU A 7 -3.02 -9.18 -28.52
CA LEU A 7 -1.67 -8.76 -28.13
C LEU A 7 -0.65 -8.96 -29.25
N GLU A 8 -0.82 -10.01 -30.05
CA GLU A 8 0.00 -10.29 -31.22
C GLU A 8 -0.15 -9.18 -32.25
N PHE A 9 -1.37 -8.76 -32.56
CA PHE A 9 -1.59 -7.60 -33.43
C PHE A 9 -0.85 -6.36 -32.92
N VAL A 10 -0.92 -6.07 -31.61
CA VAL A 10 -0.22 -4.92 -31.02
C VAL A 10 1.31 -5.09 -31.10
N TRP A 11 1.81 -6.32 -30.92
CA TRP A 11 3.23 -6.64 -31.00
C TRP A 11 3.80 -6.54 -32.42
N GLU A 12 3.06 -6.95 -33.45
CA GLU A 12 3.54 -6.84 -34.83
C GLU A 12 3.50 -5.38 -35.35
N ASN A 13 2.71 -4.51 -34.70
CA ASN A 13 2.58 -3.11 -35.05
C ASN A 13 3.36 -2.16 -34.10
N LYS A 14 4.58 -2.53 -33.70
CA LYS A 14 5.42 -1.71 -32.80
C LYS A 14 5.71 -0.30 -33.33
N SER A 15 5.70 -0.11 -34.65
CA SER A 15 5.88 1.21 -35.26
C SER A 15 4.79 2.22 -34.89
N LEU A 16 3.62 1.73 -34.45
CA LEU A 16 2.50 2.56 -33.98
C LEU A 16 2.57 2.87 -32.48
N TRP A 17 3.55 2.31 -31.77
CA TRP A 17 3.68 2.53 -30.33
C TRP A 17 4.07 3.99 -30.04
N PRO A 18 3.54 4.58 -28.94
CA PRO A 18 4.04 5.86 -28.47
C PRO A 18 5.56 5.80 -28.24
N ARG A 19 6.28 6.90 -28.48
CA ARG A 19 7.77 6.93 -28.39
C ARG A 19 8.34 6.44 -27.05
N HIS A 20 7.59 6.59 -25.97
CA HIS A 20 8.00 6.15 -24.63
C HIS A 20 7.67 4.67 -24.36
N TRP A 21 6.92 4.01 -25.24
CA TRP A 21 6.47 2.64 -25.07
C TRP A 21 7.49 1.67 -25.67
N THR A 22 8.09 0.86 -24.80
CA THR A 22 9.14 -0.10 -25.15
C THR A 22 8.63 -1.52 -24.96
N GLU A 23 9.35 -2.52 -25.49
CA GLU A 23 9.01 -3.93 -25.29
C GLU A 23 8.92 -4.29 -23.80
N ARG A 24 9.81 -3.73 -22.98
CA ARG A 24 9.81 -3.90 -21.52
C ARG A 24 8.52 -3.40 -20.87
N ILE A 25 7.99 -2.25 -21.32
CA ILE A 25 6.73 -1.71 -20.82
C ILE A 25 5.55 -2.55 -21.33
N PHE A 26 5.59 -2.98 -22.60
CA PHE A 26 4.58 -3.87 -23.14
C PHE A 26 4.49 -5.18 -22.35
N CYS A 27 5.63 -5.84 -22.08
CA CYS A 27 5.70 -7.05 -21.25
C CYS A 27 5.16 -6.83 -19.84
N SER A 28 5.50 -5.69 -19.22
CA SER A 28 4.93 -5.30 -17.93
C SER A 28 3.40 -5.16 -17.99
N GLN A 29 2.87 -4.65 -19.10
CA GLN A 29 1.43 -4.51 -19.30
C GLN A 29 0.74 -5.86 -19.56
N VAL A 30 1.43 -6.79 -20.23
CA VAL A 30 0.97 -8.18 -20.37
C VAL A 30 0.89 -8.85 -18.99
N ALA A 31 1.92 -8.72 -18.15
CA ALA A 31 1.91 -9.28 -16.79
C ALA A 31 0.78 -8.72 -15.91
N LYS A 32 0.44 -7.43 -16.06
CA LYS A 32 -0.71 -6.79 -15.38
C LYS A 32 -2.08 -7.35 -15.78
N THR A 33 -2.16 -8.18 -16.83
CA THR A 33 -3.42 -8.87 -17.17
C THR A 33 -3.70 -10.07 -16.26
N ASN A 34 -2.75 -10.45 -15.39
CA ASN A 34 -2.72 -11.66 -14.57
C ASN A 34 -2.84 -12.99 -15.31
N LYS A 35 -2.73 -12.99 -16.64
CA LYS A 35 -2.91 -14.19 -17.45
C LYS A 35 -1.56 -14.83 -17.72
N PHE A 36 -1.27 -15.90 -17.00
CA PHE A 36 0.02 -16.59 -17.06
C PHE A 36 0.41 -17.02 -18.47
N GLU A 37 -0.54 -17.54 -19.24
CA GLU A 37 -0.33 -17.92 -20.64
C GLU A 37 0.10 -16.74 -21.54
N LEU A 38 -0.37 -15.52 -21.27
CA LEU A 38 0.04 -14.34 -22.03
C LEU A 38 1.47 -13.94 -21.67
N LEU A 39 1.88 -14.10 -20.40
CA LEU A 39 3.26 -13.85 -19.99
C LEU A 39 4.22 -14.88 -20.60
N LYS A 40 3.84 -16.16 -20.65
CA LYS A 40 4.62 -17.19 -21.34
C LYS A 40 4.75 -16.87 -22.83
N TRP A 41 3.63 -16.56 -23.49
CA TRP A 41 3.63 -16.21 -24.90
C TRP A 41 4.58 -15.05 -25.22
N ILE A 42 4.50 -13.94 -24.47
CA ILE A 42 5.36 -12.77 -24.75
C ILE A 42 6.85 -13.08 -24.46
N ARG A 43 7.14 -13.99 -23.53
CA ARG A 43 8.50 -14.38 -23.15
C ARG A 43 9.11 -15.41 -24.11
N GLU A 44 8.39 -16.48 -24.40
CA GLU A 44 8.90 -17.66 -25.11
C GLU A 44 8.85 -17.47 -26.63
N GLU A 45 7.72 -16.97 -27.15
CA GLU A 45 7.53 -16.81 -28.60
C GLU A 45 8.16 -15.51 -29.10
N LYS A 46 7.87 -14.40 -28.40
CA LYS A 46 8.29 -13.07 -28.84
C LYS A 46 9.65 -12.64 -28.28
N LYS A 47 10.23 -13.43 -27.36
CA LYS A 47 11.56 -13.20 -26.75
C LYS A 47 11.74 -11.81 -26.17
N CYS A 48 10.67 -11.26 -25.59
CA CYS A 48 10.69 -9.90 -25.05
C CYS A 48 11.75 -9.74 -23.96
N GLU A 49 12.40 -8.58 -23.95
CA GLU A 49 13.30 -8.19 -22.87
C GLU A 49 12.55 -8.02 -21.54
N TRP A 50 13.20 -8.43 -20.45
CA TRP A 50 12.68 -8.21 -19.11
C TRP A 50 12.92 -6.79 -18.59
N SER A 51 12.06 -6.38 -17.68
CA SER A 51 12.32 -5.32 -16.70
C SER A 51 11.79 -5.80 -15.35
N VAL A 52 11.90 -5.00 -14.30
CA VAL A 52 11.28 -5.31 -13.00
C VAL A 52 9.74 -5.33 -13.04
N GLY A 53 9.14 -4.78 -14.10
CA GLY A 53 7.68 -4.57 -14.17
C GLY A 53 6.84 -5.86 -14.10
N PRO A 54 7.16 -6.94 -14.85
CA PRO A 54 6.41 -8.18 -14.76
C PRO A 54 6.44 -8.86 -13.39
N ILE A 55 7.59 -8.93 -12.72
CA ILE A 55 7.64 -9.52 -11.37
C ILE A 55 6.93 -8.65 -10.35
N ASN A 56 7.03 -7.31 -10.46
CA ASN A 56 6.28 -6.38 -9.63
C ASN A 56 4.78 -6.54 -9.82
N ALA A 57 4.30 -6.67 -11.06
CA ALA A 57 2.89 -6.91 -11.35
C ALA A 57 2.42 -8.28 -10.82
N ALA A 58 3.22 -9.34 -10.99
CA ALA A 58 2.89 -10.66 -10.46
C ALA A 58 2.77 -10.66 -8.93
N ALA A 59 3.71 -9.99 -8.25
CA ALA A 59 3.72 -9.82 -6.80
C ALA A 59 2.53 -8.97 -6.31
N GLU A 60 2.21 -7.87 -7.00
CA GLU A 60 1.06 -7.00 -6.74
C GLU A 60 -0.27 -7.77 -6.83
N GLN A 61 -0.37 -8.72 -7.75
CA GLN A 61 -1.56 -9.52 -8.01
C GLN A 61 -1.62 -10.81 -7.18
N GLY A 62 -0.60 -11.09 -6.37
CA GLY A 62 -0.52 -12.30 -5.54
C GLY A 62 -0.35 -13.59 -6.32
N ASN A 63 0.03 -13.50 -7.59
CA ASN A 63 0.18 -14.66 -8.46
C ASN A 63 1.55 -15.31 -8.26
N LEU A 64 1.64 -16.19 -7.26
CA LEU A 64 2.88 -16.87 -6.89
C LEU A 64 3.46 -17.71 -8.04
N GLU A 65 2.62 -18.34 -8.88
CA GLU A 65 3.08 -19.09 -10.05
C GLU A 65 3.79 -18.18 -11.05
N MET A 66 3.20 -17.01 -11.32
CA MET A 66 3.80 -16.01 -12.20
C MET A 66 5.08 -15.40 -11.60
N VAL A 67 5.13 -15.20 -10.27
CA VAL A 67 6.37 -14.79 -9.58
C VAL A 67 7.46 -15.83 -9.76
N LYS A 68 7.16 -17.11 -9.49
CA LYS A 68 8.11 -18.23 -9.66
C LYS A 68 8.63 -18.30 -11.09
N TYR A 69 7.76 -18.13 -12.08
CA TYR A 69 8.16 -18.11 -13.49
C TYR A 69 9.07 -16.93 -13.83
N CYS A 70 8.77 -15.73 -13.35
CA CYS A 70 9.65 -14.57 -13.52
C CYS A 70 11.04 -14.83 -12.94
N VAL A 71 11.12 -15.38 -11.73
CA VAL A 71 12.39 -15.71 -11.06
C VAL A 71 13.17 -16.78 -11.84
N ALA A 72 12.50 -17.85 -12.27
CA ALA A 72 13.12 -18.94 -13.04
C ALA A 72 13.64 -18.48 -14.42
N ASN A 73 13.09 -17.39 -14.97
CA ASN A 73 13.48 -16.80 -16.24
C ASN A 73 14.38 -15.56 -16.09
N GLU A 74 15.02 -15.40 -14.93
CA GLU A 74 15.99 -14.34 -14.64
C GLU A 74 15.44 -12.91 -14.84
N CYS A 75 14.15 -12.73 -14.58
CA CYS A 75 13.53 -11.40 -14.54
C CYS A 75 14.22 -10.55 -13.47
N PRO A 76 14.68 -9.31 -13.78
CA PRO A 76 15.30 -8.43 -12.78
C PRO A 76 14.36 -8.18 -11.61
N ILE A 77 14.90 -8.24 -10.40
CA ILE A 77 14.16 -8.10 -9.15
C ILE A 77 14.72 -6.93 -8.35
N ASN A 78 13.85 -6.11 -7.78
CA ASN A 78 14.20 -5.07 -6.83
C ASN A 78 13.21 -5.04 -5.66
N GLU A 79 13.41 -4.11 -4.72
CA GLU A 79 12.65 -3.99 -3.48
C GLU A 79 11.14 -3.79 -3.70
N TRP A 80 10.76 -3.26 -4.87
CA TRP A 80 9.37 -3.07 -5.23
C TRP A 80 8.59 -4.39 -5.35
N ALA A 81 9.22 -5.51 -5.68
CA ALA A 81 8.52 -6.80 -5.73
C ALA A 81 7.97 -7.17 -4.34
N CYS A 82 8.81 -7.05 -3.30
CA CYS A 82 8.43 -7.25 -1.91
C CYS A 82 7.41 -6.20 -1.45
N ALA A 83 7.64 -4.93 -1.80
CA ALA A 83 6.73 -3.84 -1.43
C ALA A 83 5.32 -4.01 -2.03
N ARG A 84 5.22 -4.48 -3.29
CA ARG A 84 3.94 -4.75 -3.97
C ARG A 84 3.19 -5.94 -3.39
N ALA A 85 3.90 -7.00 -3.04
CA ALA A 85 3.31 -8.14 -2.33
C ALA A 85 2.78 -7.70 -0.95
N ALA A 86 3.57 -6.93 -0.20
CA ALA A 86 3.18 -6.39 1.10
C ALA A 86 1.99 -5.42 1.00
N GLN A 87 1.96 -4.58 -0.04
CA GLN A 87 0.88 -3.62 -0.29
C GLN A 87 -0.51 -4.27 -0.44
N ASN A 88 -0.56 -5.48 -0.98
CA ASN A 88 -1.80 -6.20 -1.25
C ASN A 88 -1.99 -7.44 -0.33
N GLY A 89 -1.16 -7.54 0.72
CA GLY A 89 -1.29 -8.59 1.74
C GLY A 89 -0.90 -10.00 1.27
N HIS A 90 -0.16 -10.12 0.17
CA HIS A 90 0.23 -11.38 -0.44
C HIS A 90 1.47 -12.00 0.23
N LEU A 91 1.28 -12.50 1.45
CA LEU A 91 2.36 -13.04 2.30
C LEU A 91 3.15 -14.16 1.63
N GLU A 92 2.49 -15.08 0.92
CA GLU A 92 3.18 -16.20 0.26
C GLU A 92 4.08 -15.75 -0.90
N CYS A 93 3.70 -14.69 -1.62
CA CYS A 93 4.59 -14.05 -2.59
C CYS A 93 5.78 -13.38 -1.89
N LEU A 94 5.54 -12.67 -0.79
CA LEU A 94 6.59 -12.00 -0.03
C LEU A 94 7.61 -13.00 0.55
N LYS A 95 7.14 -14.12 1.13
CA LYS A 95 7.99 -15.21 1.62
C LYS A 95 8.86 -15.76 0.50
N TYR A 96 8.26 -16.14 -0.62
CA TYR A 96 9.02 -16.68 -1.75
C TYR A 96 10.05 -15.68 -2.30
N LEU A 97 9.65 -14.42 -2.49
CA LEU A 97 10.54 -13.37 -2.99
C LEU A 97 11.74 -13.17 -2.05
N HIS A 98 11.50 -13.06 -0.74
CA HIS A 98 12.57 -12.78 0.21
C HIS A 98 13.45 -14.00 0.48
N GLU A 99 12.83 -15.16 0.74
CA GLU A 99 13.52 -16.35 1.23
C GLU A 99 14.17 -17.15 0.10
N GLU A 100 13.47 -17.34 -1.01
CA GLU A 100 13.94 -18.18 -2.12
C GLU A 100 14.63 -17.34 -3.19
N ALA A 101 13.97 -16.27 -3.66
CA ALA A 101 14.51 -15.43 -4.74
C ALA A 101 15.56 -14.41 -4.26
N LYS A 102 15.81 -14.32 -2.94
CA LYS A 102 16.72 -13.37 -2.30
C LYS A 102 16.48 -11.91 -2.72
N ALA A 103 15.22 -11.59 -3.00
CA ALA A 103 14.82 -10.24 -3.37
C ALA A 103 15.10 -9.28 -2.21
N PRO A 104 15.65 -8.10 -2.49
CA PRO A 104 15.81 -7.09 -1.46
C PRO A 104 14.44 -6.62 -0.95
N TRP A 105 14.42 -6.10 0.26
CA TRP A 105 13.30 -5.37 0.83
C TRP A 105 13.78 -4.09 1.53
N ASP A 106 12.92 -3.10 1.59
CA ASP A 106 13.18 -1.82 2.25
C ASP A 106 11.94 -1.32 3.01
N TYR A 107 12.03 -0.08 3.50
CA TYR A 107 10.97 0.57 4.29
C TYR A 107 9.61 0.62 3.62
N TRP A 108 9.55 0.56 2.28
CA TRP A 108 8.27 0.52 1.57
C TRP A 108 7.48 -0.74 1.89
N THR A 109 8.15 -1.85 2.23
CA THR A 109 7.52 -3.12 2.60
C THR A 109 6.66 -2.97 3.85
N ALA A 110 7.24 -2.44 4.94
CA ALA A 110 6.53 -2.18 6.18
C ALA A 110 5.51 -1.03 6.02
N TYR A 111 5.88 0.03 5.29
CA TYR A 111 5.01 1.17 4.99
C TYR A 111 3.70 0.73 4.34
N PHE A 112 3.77 -0.07 3.27
CA PHE A 112 2.57 -0.48 2.54
C PHE A 112 1.76 -1.53 3.30
N ALA A 113 2.40 -2.42 4.04
CA ALA A 113 1.69 -3.35 4.92
C ALA A 113 0.89 -2.58 5.98
N ALA A 114 1.51 -1.61 6.64
CA ALA A 114 0.87 -0.76 7.65
C ALA A 114 -0.25 0.10 7.06
N ARG A 115 -0.01 0.73 5.90
CA ARG A 115 -0.98 1.59 5.20
C ARG A 115 -2.26 0.86 4.79
N ASN A 116 -2.20 -0.44 4.51
CA ASN A 116 -3.36 -1.23 4.06
C ASN A 116 -3.82 -2.25 5.10
N GLY A 117 -3.35 -2.17 6.35
CA GLY A 117 -3.86 -2.96 7.46
C GLY A 117 -3.45 -4.43 7.43
N HIS A 118 -2.36 -4.77 6.75
CA HIS A 118 -1.88 -6.14 6.61
C HIS A 118 -0.98 -6.54 7.78
N LEU A 119 -1.58 -6.72 8.96
CA LEU A 119 -0.89 -7.09 10.20
C LEU A 119 -0.04 -8.35 10.05
N HIS A 120 -0.55 -9.38 9.37
CA HIS A 120 0.15 -10.65 9.14
C HIS A 120 1.48 -10.48 8.37
N ILE A 121 1.59 -9.44 7.53
CA ILE A 121 2.85 -9.08 6.88
C ILE A 121 3.81 -8.46 7.89
N LEU A 122 3.32 -7.56 8.76
CA LEU A 122 4.15 -6.93 9.80
C LEU A 122 4.67 -7.97 10.80
N GLU A 123 3.85 -8.95 11.17
CA GLU A 123 4.26 -10.09 12.00
C GLU A 123 5.41 -10.85 11.36
N TYR A 124 5.26 -11.21 10.08
CA TYR A 124 6.33 -11.88 9.33
C TYR A 124 7.62 -11.04 9.24
N LEU A 125 7.52 -9.71 9.06
CA LEU A 125 8.69 -8.84 9.05
C LEU A 125 9.44 -8.88 10.41
N VAL A 126 8.71 -8.83 11.52
CA VAL A 126 9.30 -8.94 12.87
C VAL A 126 9.96 -10.31 13.07
N GLU A 127 9.31 -11.40 12.66
CA GLU A 127 9.86 -12.76 12.73
C GLU A 127 11.21 -12.89 12.00
N ARG A 128 11.36 -12.16 10.90
CA ARG A 128 12.59 -12.13 10.09
C ARG A 128 13.57 -11.04 10.48
N LYS A 129 13.40 -10.46 11.68
CA LYS A 129 14.30 -9.45 12.28
C LYS A 129 14.49 -8.22 11.38
N TYR A 130 13.42 -7.82 10.68
CA TYR A 130 13.41 -6.61 9.88
C TYR A 130 13.62 -5.38 10.79
N ASP A 131 14.55 -4.48 10.41
CA ASP A 131 14.99 -3.34 11.22
C ASP A 131 14.80 -1.97 10.55
N LYS A 132 14.32 -1.94 9.30
CA LYS A 132 14.16 -0.70 8.50
C LYS A 132 12.78 -0.05 8.70
N TYR A 133 12.33 0.08 9.94
CA TYR A 133 11.09 0.78 10.27
C TYR A 133 11.32 2.30 10.35
N TYR A 134 10.37 3.06 9.80
CA TYR A 134 10.34 4.52 9.85
C TYR A 134 9.00 5.00 10.41
N ASN A 135 8.96 6.24 10.89
CA ASN A 135 7.76 6.93 11.42
C ASN A 135 6.56 6.82 10.47
N LEU A 136 6.81 6.82 9.16
CA LEU A 136 5.79 6.68 8.12
C LEU A 136 4.93 5.42 8.27
N ALA A 137 5.44 4.30 8.81
CA ALA A 137 4.63 3.10 8.99
C ALA A 137 3.53 3.32 10.05
N CYS A 138 3.90 3.90 11.20
CA CYS A 138 2.94 4.28 12.24
C CYS A 138 1.99 5.38 11.75
N GLU A 139 2.51 6.40 11.05
CA GLU A 139 1.70 7.46 10.43
C GLU A 139 0.60 6.88 9.53
N ARG A 140 0.96 5.96 8.63
CA ARG A 140 -0.02 5.39 7.69
C ARG A 140 -0.97 4.38 8.32
N ALA A 141 -0.53 3.59 9.29
CA ALA A 141 -1.45 2.77 10.06
C ALA A 141 -2.50 3.65 10.76
N ALA A 142 -2.06 4.75 11.39
CA ALA A 142 -2.94 5.66 12.10
C ALA A 142 -3.88 6.44 11.17
N ALA A 143 -3.37 6.92 10.03
CA ALA A 143 -4.14 7.69 9.04
C ALA A 143 -5.23 6.88 8.31
N ASN A 144 -5.13 5.55 8.31
CA ASN A 144 -6.10 4.65 7.65
C ASN A 144 -6.88 3.80 8.66
N GLY A 145 -6.85 4.16 9.95
CA GLY A 145 -7.65 3.49 10.98
C GLY A 145 -7.18 2.07 11.35
N HIS A 146 -5.97 1.67 10.94
CA HIS A 146 -5.44 0.33 11.18
C HIS A 146 -4.83 0.22 12.59
N LEU A 147 -5.68 0.31 13.61
CA LEU A 147 -5.29 0.33 15.02
C LEU A 147 -4.45 -0.88 15.43
N ASP A 148 -4.78 -2.08 14.94
CA ASP A 148 -4.03 -3.29 15.28
C ASP A 148 -2.59 -3.25 14.71
N CYS A 149 -2.44 -2.75 13.49
CA CYS A 149 -1.11 -2.50 12.90
C CYS A 149 -0.35 -1.45 13.70
N LEU A 150 -1.00 -0.36 14.10
CA LEU A 150 -0.38 0.71 14.89
C LEU A 150 0.10 0.20 16.26
N LYS A 151 -0.75 -0.55 16.96
CA LYS A 151 -0.41 -1.23 18.22
C LYS A 151 0.79 -2.14 18.05
N TYR A 152 0.75 -3.01 17.03
CA TYR A 152 1.81 -3.96 16.78
C TYR A 152 3.14 -3.30 16.43
N LEU A 153 3.11 -2.29 15.56
CA LEU A 153 4.29 -1.51 15.17
C LEU A 153 4.95 -0.85 16.39
N ARG A 154 4.15 -0.27 17.28
CA ARG A 154 4.67 0.38 18.48
C ARG A 154 5.18 -0.61 19.52
N GLU A 155 4.34 -1.57 19.89
CA GLU A 155 4.53 -2.40 21.07
C GLU A 155 5.49 -3.55 20.80
N THR A 156 5.45 -4.13 19.60
CA THR A 156 6.28 -5.27 19.21
C THR A 156 7.45 -4.83 18.36
N ALA A 157 7.20 -4.19 17.21
CA ALA A 157 8.24 -3.85 16.24
C ALA A 157 9.15 -2.68 16.69
N LYS A 158 8.76 -1.96 17.74
CA LYS A 158 9.45 -0.76 18.25
C LYS A 158 9.68 0.30 17.15
N ALA A 159 8.77 0.36 16.18
CA ALA A 159 8.85 1.33 15.10
C ALA A 159 8.76 2.76 15.68
N PRO A 160 9.55 3.70 15.14
CA PRO A 160 9.43 5.10 15.55
C PRO A 160 8.07 5.66 15.13
N TRP A 161 7.66 6.74 15.80
CA TRP A 161 6.52 7.57 15.45
C TRP A 161 6.82 9.03 15.79
N ASP A 162 6.03 9.96 15.28
CA ASP A 162 6.11 11.38 15.59
C ASP A 162 4.71 12.01 15.56
N ASP A 163 4.64 13.34 15.64
CA ASP A 163 3.37 14.06 15.69
C ASP A 163 2.52 13.93 14.42
N LEU A 164 3.10 13.50 13.30
CA LEU A 164 2.35 13.25 12.07
C LEU A 164 1.37 12.08 12.24
N ALA A 165 1.68 11.10 13.09
CA ALA A 165 0.74 10.02 13.38
C ALA A 165 -0.55 10.54 14.01
N VAL A 166 -0.45 11.46 14.99
CA VAL A 166 -1.62 12.08 15.63
C VAL A 166 -2.33 13.00 14.64
N ARG A 167 -1.58 13.81 13.89
CA ARG A 167 -2.12 14.76 12.92
C ARG A 167 -2.92 14.09 11.83
N GLU A 168 -2.37 13.05 11.20
CA GLU A 168 -3.03 12.37 10.09
C GLU A 168 -4.20 11.53 10.60
N ALA A 169 -4.08 10.82 11.73
CA ALA A 169 -5.22 10.12 12.33
C ALA A 169 -6.39 11.07 12.63
N HIS A 170 -6.11 12.24 13.21
CA HIS A 170 -7.13 13.26 13.46
C HIS A 170 -7.73 13.80 12.15
N LYS A 171 -6.90 14.13 11.15
CA LYS A 171 -7.34 14.64 9.84
C LYS A 171 -8.28 13.69 9.11
N TYR A 172 -8.09 12.38 9.27
CA TYR A 172 -8.95 11.34 8.68
C TYR A 172 -10.07 10.85 9.61
N ASN A 173 -10.25 11.47 10.78
CA ASN A 173 -11.26 11.13 11.79
C ASN A 173 -11.11 9.71 12.38
N GLU A 174 -9.88 9.20 12.46
CA GLU A 174 -9.57 7.88 13.02
C GLU A 174 -9.47 7.94 14.55
N THR A 175 -10.62 8.09 15.21
CA THR A 175 -10.73 8.41 16.64
C THR A 175 -10.06 7.37 17.55
N GLU A 176 -10.16 6.08 17.24
CA GLU A 176 -9.51 5.03 18.03
C GLU A 176 -7.98 5.09 17.92
N CYS A 177 -7.45 5.39 16.73
CA CYS A 177 -6.02 5.59 16.53
C CYS A 177 -5.53 6.85 17.24
N VAL A 178 -6.30 7.95 17.17
CA VAL A 178 -6.02 9.18 17.92
C VAL A 178 -5.96 8.89 19.41
N GLN A 179 -6.98 8.25 19.98
CA GLN A 179 -7.02 7.94 21.41
C GLN A 179 -5.82 7.07 21.82
N TYR A 180 -5.52 6.02 21.04
CA TYR A 180 -4.36 5.18 21.32
C TYR A 180 -3.04 5.95 21.30
N LEU A 181 -2.83 6.85 20.33
CA LEU A 181 -1.61 7.66 20.25
C LEU A 181 -1.48 8.61 21.44
N LEU A 182 -2.60 9.21 21.88
CA LEU A 182 -2.65 10.07 23.06
C LEU A 182 -2.35 9.29 24.33
N ASP A 183 -2.97 8.12 24.51
CA ASP A 183 -2.74 7.23 25.66
C ASP A 183 -1.28 6.79 25.79
N LYS A 184 -0.57 6.68 24.65
CA LYS A 184 0.84 6.30 24.59
C LYS A 184 1.80 7.50 24.55
N ASN A 185 1.31 8.71 24.80
CA ASN A 185 2.08 9.95 24.83
C ASN A 185 2.86 10.18 23.52
N CYS A 186 2.26 9.91 22.37
CA CYS A 186 2.82 10.30 21.08
C CYS A 186 2.99 11.83 21.03
N PRO A 187 4.11 12.36 20.50
CA PRO A 187 4.28 13.80 20.34
C PRO A 187 3.08 14.44 19.64
N LEU A 188 2.69 15.63 20.08
CA LEU A 188 1.59 16.38 19.47
C LEU A 188 2.13 17.40 18.46
N PRO A 189 1.37 17.73 17.40
CA PRO A 189 1.74 18.79 16.49
C PRO A 189 1.88 20.13 17.21
N PHE A 190 2.70 21.03 16.66
CA PHE A 190 2.87 22.37 17.25
C PHE A 190 1.51 23.07 17.42
N GLY A 191 1.26 23.58 18.64
CA GLY A 191 0.01 24.26 19.02
C GLY A 191 -1.14 23.34 19.40
N TRP A 192 -0.98 22.01 19.33
CA TRP A 192 -1.98 21.05 19.81
C TRP A 192 -1.72 20.73 21.28
N ARG A 193 -2.79 20.47 22.04
CA ARG A 193 -2.75 20.07 23.45
C ARG A 193 -3.82 19.03 23.74
N TYR A 194 -3.54 18.11 24.66
CA TYR A 194 -4.50 17.11 25.12
C TYR A 194 -4.70 17.29 26.62
N GLU A 195 -5.85 17.82 27.02
CA GLU A 195 -6.15 18.20 28.40
C GLU A 195 -7.58 17.78 28.72
N HIS A 196 -7.82 17.28 29.94
CA HIS A 196 -9.14 16.85 30.41
C HIS A 196 -9.86 15.82 29.50
N GLY A 197 -9.10 15.03 28.74
CA GLY A 197 -9.66 14.04 27.82
C GLY A 197 -10.05 14.60 26.45
N GLU A 198 -9.80 15.89 26.19
CA GLU A 198 -10.12 16.55 24.93
C GLU A 198 -8.86 16.98 24.18
N LEU A 199 -8.81 16.66 22.87
CA LEU A 199 -7.74 17.09 21.98
C LEU A 199 -8.08 18.45 21.38
N ILE A 200 -7.29 19.46 21.70
CA ILE A 200 -7.47 20.83 21.22
C ILE A 200 -6.42 21.12 20.16
N THR A 201 -6.86 21.46 18.94
CA THR A 201 -5.99 21.73 17.79
C THR A 201 -5.73 23.23 17.61
N GLY A 202 -4.54 23.60 17.11
CA GLY A 202 -4.04 24.98 17.06
C GLY A 202 -4.68 25.90 16.00
N TYR A 203 -5.55 25.38 15.14
CA TYR A 203 -6.32 26.17 14.17
C TYR A 203 -7.80 26.05 14.48
N SER A 204 -8.27 26.91 15.39
CA SER A 204 -9.69 27.20 15.54
C SER A 204 -10.21 27.88 14.27
N SER A 205 -10.50 27.14 13.20
CA SER A 205 -11.50 27.59 12.23
C SER A 205 -12.85 27.29 12.83
N SER A 206 -13.50 28.35 13.30
CA SER A 206 -14.87 28.46 13.77
C SER A 206 -15.84 27.55 13.00
N SER A 207 -16.11 26.35 13.52
CA SER A 207 -17.35 25.64 13.24
C SER A 207 -18.43 26.23 14.12
N SER A 208 -18.87 27.43 13.77
CA SER A 208 -20.06 28.05 14.35
C SER A 208 -21.22 27.09 14.13
N SER A 209 -21.71 26.51 15.22
CA SER A 209 -23.00 25.85 15.31
C SER A 209 -24.09 26.84 14.89
N SER A 210 -24.53 26.76 13.64
CA SER A 210 -25.80 27.34 13.19
C SER A 210 -26.92 26.40 13.62
N SER A 211 -27.40 26.60 14.85
CA SER A 211 -28.75 26.25 15.25
C SER A 211 -29.71 27.05 14.36
N SER A 212 -30.24 26.42 13.32
CA SER A 212 -31.38 26.91 12.57
C SER A 212 -32.63 26.22 13.09
N SER A 213 -33.23 26.84 14.10
CA SER A 213 -34.60 26.63 14.52
C SER A 213 -35.53 27.02 13.37
N SER A 214 -36.20 26.05 12.76
CA SER A 214 -37.28 26.31 11.79
C SER A 214 -38.53 25.57 12.24
N SER A 215 -39.26 26.23 13.14
CA SER A 215 -40.66 25.96 13.45
C SER A 215 -41.48 25.97 12.16
N SER A 216 -42.10 24.85 11.82
CA SER A 216 -43.14 24.79 10.79
C SER A 216 -44.45 24.49 11.48
N SER A 217 -45.18 25.57 11.74
CA SER A 217 -46.54 25.57 12.25
C SER A 217 -47.48 24.94 11.23
N SER A 218 -48.28 24.01 11.72
CA SER A 218 -49.47 23.47 11.08
C SER A 218 -50.51 24.58 10.85
N SER A 219 -51.11 24.61 9.66
CA SER A 219 -52.40 25.26 9.42
C SER A 219 -53.17 24.44 8.39
N SER A 220 -54.32 23.96 8.85
CA SER A 220 -55.23 23.07 8.16
C SER A 220 -56.24 23.83 7.29
N SER A 221 -56.86 23.08 6.37
CA SER A 221 -58.25 23.19 5.91
C SER A 221 -58.64 24.35 4.98
N SER A 222 -59.05 24.03 3.75
CA SER A 222 -60.46 23.75 3.38
C SER A 222 -60.54 23.24 1.94
#